data_AF-A0A2E6QCS8-F1
#
_entry.id   AF-A0A2E6QCS8-F1
#
_cell.length_a   1.000
_cell.length_b   1.000
_cell.length_c   1.000
_cell.angle_alpha   90.00
_cell.angle_beta   90.00
_cell.angle_gamma   90.00
#
_symmetry.space_group_name_H-M   'P 1'
#
loop_
_entity.id
_entity.type
_entity.pdbx_description
1 polymer ?
#
loop_
_entity_poly.entity_id
_entity_poly.type
_entity_poly.pdbx_seq_one_letter_code
_entity_poly.pdbx_strand_id
1 'polypeptide(L)'
;MKYAMDFIEAIERDEKPRKSGLTGVRDPGLGIRETEQFIETAGFYTDWVKHRNMMPRFLSEELFIAKNKLYTDNQVGVLTGGIYGEMSFLQGKWDTALKYAIDCGITGMEISENYTVYSEEEKMGLIHDLRDNGIHCFFEWGVKKPTKPLDPEVATKDIKGLISEGVNHVIVEEGEIDMLLGVDGQSENAHLLVELIEGVGIEHIMFEAIHSKQQAWLLKNYGTTVNIGPNVLTHEVLWLESNRRGMGRGVDYFGLDEWLEKTQRRRADA
;
A
#
# COMPACT_ATOMS: atom_id res chain seq x y z
N MET A 1 -2.98 10.01 -21.64
CA MET A 1 -2.75 8.86 -22.55
C MET A 1 -4.07 8.55 -23.25
N LYS A 2 -4.10 8.09 -24.51
CA LYS A 2 -5.35 7.56 -25.10
C LYS A 2 -5.46 6.08 -24.72
N TYR A 3 -6.48 5.71 -23.95
CA TYR A 3 -6.69 4.31 -23.56
C TYR A 3 -7.23 3.48 -24.74
N ALA A 4 -6.99 2.17 -24.69
CA ALA A 4 -7.72 1.24 -25.54
C ALA A 4 -9.21 1.28 -25.14
N MET A 5 -10.10 1.33 -26.13
CA MET A 5 -11.55 1.41 -25.91
C MET A 5 -11.99 2.64 -25.09
N ASP A 6 -11.29 3.77 -25.21
CA ASP A 6 -11.61 5.03 -24.51
C ASP A 6 -12.99 5.64 -24.84
N PHE A 7 -13.69 5.08 -25.83
CA PHE A 7 -15.10 5.40 -26.10
C PHE A 7 -16.07 4.76 -25.09
N ILE A 8 -15.59 3.85 -24.23
CA ILE A 8 -16.33 3.31 -23.08
C ILE A 8 -15.94 4.14 -21.87
N GLU A 9 -16.92 4.86 -21.31
CA GLU A 9 -16.71 5.67 -20.12
C GLU A 9 -16.38 4.79 -18.91
N ALA A 10 -15.47 5.26 -18.06
CA ALA A 10 -15.04 4.57 -16.86
C ALA A 10 -14.75 5.61 -15.77
N ILE A 11 -14.95 5.23 -14.50
CA ILE A 11 -14.70 6.13 -13.36
C ILE A 11 -13.25 6.59 -13.42
N GLU A 12 -13.04 7.91 -13.51
CA GLU A 12 -11.71 8.49 -13.61
C GLU A 12 -11.00 8.49 -12.25
N ARG A 13 -9.67 8.47 -12.30
CA ARG A 13 -8.80 8.54 -11.14
C ARG A 13 -7.70 9.57 -11.36
N ASP A 14 -7.09 10.03 -10.28
CA ASP A 14 -5.99 10.98 -10.35
C ASP A 14 -4.78 10.44 -11.14
N GLU A 15 -4.10 11.37 -11.82
CA GLU A 15 -2.84 11.14 -12.51
C GLU A 15 -1.67 11.08 -11.52
N LYS A 16 -0.53 10.52 -11.94
CA LYS A 16 0.71 10.57 -11.14
C LYS A 16 1.30 11.99 -11.11
N PRO A 17 1.93 12.41 -10.00
CA PRO A 17 2.03 11.73 -8.70
C PRO A 17 0.73 11.84 -7.90
N ARG A 18 0.26 10.71 -7.40
CA ARG A 18 -1.01 10.63 -6.67
C ARG A 18 -0.83 10.93 -5.19
N LYS A 19 -1.85 11.54 -4.58
CA LYS A 19 -1.91 11.78 -3.12
C LYS A 19 -2.80 10.78 -2.39
N SER A 20 -3.70 10.12 -3.10
CA SER A 20 -4.58 9.08 -2.61
C SER A 20 -4.88 8.09 -3.74
N GLY A 21 -5.59 7.00 -3.45
CA GLY A 21 -5.82 5.93 -4.42
C GLY A 21 -4.57 5.09 -4.70
N LEU A 22 -3.55 5.15 -3.85
CA LEU A 22 -2.24 4.57 -4.11
C LEU A 22 -2.32 3.05 -4.25
N THR A 23 -1.51 2.51 -5.16
CA THR A 23 -1.27 1.07 -5.27
C THR A 23 0.17 0.77 -4.85
N GLY A 24 0.31 0.05 -3.74
CA GLY A 24 1.59 -0.49 -3.26
C GLY A 24 1.75 -1.96 -3.63
N VAL A 25 2.76 -2.27 -4.45
CA VAL A 25 3.03 -3.59 -5.01
C VAL A 25 4.20 -4.24 -4.30
N ARG A 26 4.14 -5.55 -4.09
CA ARG A 26 5.27 -6.33 -3.58
C ARG A 26 6.10 -6.89 -4.73
N ASP A 27 7.38 -6.55 -4.76
CA ASP A 27 8.36 -7.17 -5.64
C ASP A 27 8.86 -8.50 -5.03
N PRO A 28 8.56 -9.65 -5.66
CA PRO A 28 8.97 -10.97 -5.19
C PRO A 28 10.40 -11.35 -5.61
N GLY A 29 11.20 -10.40 -6.11
CA GLY A 29 12.58 -10.62 -6.55
C GLY A 29 12.71 -10.69 -8.06
N LEU A 30 11.92 -9.88 -8.79
CA LEU A 30 11.90 -9.86 -10.26
C LEU A 30 13.30 -9.61 -10.85
N GLY A 31 13.59 -10.20 -12.01
CA GLY A 31 14.73 -9.76 -12.83
C GLY A 31 14.44 -8.42 -13.55
N ILE A 32 15.44 -7.88 -14.26
CA ILE A 32 15.28 -6.65 -15.06
C ILE A 32 14.17 -6.80 -16.09
N ARG A 33 14.18 -7.87 -16.89
CA ARG A 33 13.19 -8.07 -17.96
C ARG A 33 11.76 -8.22 -17.43
N GLU A 34 11.59 -8.91 -16.31
CA GLU A 34 10.28 -9.02 -15.66
C GLU A 34 9.83 -7.68 -15.09
N THR A 35 10.77 -6.88 -14.58
CA THR A 35 10.49 -5.52 -14.11
C THR A 35 10.06 -4.61 -15.27
N GLU A 36 10.73 -4.69 -16.42
CA GLU A 36 10.36 -3.97 -17.65
C GLU A 36 8.96 -4.34 -18.12
N GLN A 37 8.65 -5.64 -18.20
CA GLN A 37 7.32 -6.14 -18.59
C GLN A 37 6.22 -5.69 -17.61
N PHE A 38 6.53 -5.72 -16.31
CA PHE A 38 5.61 -5.23 -15.28
C PHE A 38 5.33 -3.73 -15.47
N ILE A 39 6.37 -2.92 -15.64
CA ILE A 39 6.22 -1.47 -15.83
C ILE A 39 5.46 -1.15 -17.12
N GLU A 40 5.75 -1.86 -18.21
CA GLU A 40 5.10 -1.68 -19.52
C GLU A 40 3.57 -1.71 -19.41
N THR A 41 3.02 -2.58 -18.55
CA THR A 41 1.58 -2.81 -18.44
C THR A 41 0.94 -2.19 -17.21
N ALA A 42 1.65 -2.19 -16.08
CA ALA A 42 1.11 -1.84 -14.77
C ALA A 42 1.84 -0.68 -14.08
N GLY A 43 2.94 -0.17 -14.65
CA GLY A 43 3.76 0.87 -14.04
C GLY A 43 2.99 2.17 -13.78
N PHE A 44 2.10 2.57 -14.69
CA PHE A 44 1.26 3.77 -14.51
C PHE A 44 0.24 3.63 -13.35
N TYR A 45 -0.20 2.41 -13.05
CA TYR A 45 -1.18 2.11 -12.00
C TYR A 45 -0.53 1.73 -10.66
N THR A 46 0.81 1.70 -10.61
CA THR A 46 1.60 1.37 -9.43
C THR A 46 2.29 2.62 -8.90
N ASP A 47 2.09 2.97 -7.63
CA ASP A 47 2.69 4.16 -7.04
C ASP A 47 3.93 3.81 -6.23
N TRP A 48 3.90 2.65 -5.56
CA TRP A 48 5.00 2.15 -4.73
C TRP A 48 5.29 0.69 -5.03
N VAL A 49 6.56 0.32 -4.97
CA VAL A 49 7.02 -1.07 -4.98
C VAL A 49 7.82 -1.35 -3.72
N LYS A 50 7.37 -2.30 -2.91
CA LYS A 50 8.09 -2.81 -1.74
C LYS A 50 8.91 -4.04 -2.12
N HIS A 51 10.22 -3.98 -1.91
CA HIS A 51 11.06 -5.17 -1.95
C HIS A 51 10.65 -6.11 -0.82
N ARG A 52 10.30 -7.35 -1.16
CA ARG A 52 9.88 -8.33 -0.15
C ARG A 52 11.00 -8.61 0.84
N ASN A 53 10.77 -8.29 2.10
CA ASN A 53 11.62 -8.63 3.24
C ASN A 53 13.10 -8.23 2.99
N MET A 54 14.04 -9.09 3.38
CA MET A 54 15.48 -8.95 3.14
C MET A 54 15.95 -9.49 1.79
N MET A 55 15.05 -9.81 0.86
CA MET A 55 15.46 -10.44 -0.40
C MET A 55 16.49 -9.67 -1.22
N PRO A 56 16.50 -8.31 -1.26
CA PRO A 56 17.57 -7.58 -1.95
C PRO A 56 18.98 -7.99 -1.56
N ARG A 57 19.19 -8.49 -0.33
CA ARG A 57 20.49 -8.96 0.14
C ARG A 57 21.04 -10.16 -0.66
N PHE A 58 20.20 -10.89 -1.38
CA PHE A 58 20.59 -12.06 -2.18
C PHE A 58 20.78 -11.73 -3.67
N LEU A 59 20.63 -10.46 -4.06
CA LEU A 59 20.87 -9.98 -5.42
C LEU A 59 22.31 -9.44 -5.54
N SER A 60 22.80 -9.31 -6.78
CA SER A 60 23.97 -8.45 -7.00
C SER A 60 23.56 -6.99 -6.77
N GLU A 61 24.49 -6.20 -6.26
CA GLU A 61 24.26 -4.76 -6.03
C GLU A 61 23.92 -4.04 -7.34
N GLU A 62 24.61 -4.38 -8.44
CA GLU A 62 24.33 -3.87 -9.79
C GLU A 62 22.88 -4.13 -10.21
N LEU A 63 22.36 -5.34 -9.99
CA LEU A 63 20.97 -5.68 -10.30
C LEU A 63 20.00 -4.88 -9.44
N PHE A 64 20.27 -4.77 -8.14
CA PHE A 64 19.41 -4.05 -7.21
C PHE A 64 19.29 -2.57 -7.58
N ILE A 65 20.42 -1.90 -7.84
CA ILE A 65 20.46 -0.49 -8.25
C ILE A 65 19.75 -0.31 -9.60
N ALA A 66 20.02 -1.18 -10.58
CA ALA A 66 19.39 -1.09 -11.90
C ALA A 66 17.85 -1.22 -11.83
N LYS A 67 17.34 -2.12 -10.96
CA LYS A 67 15.90 -2.26 -10.73
C LYS A 67 15.28 -1.01 -10.08
N ASN A 68 15.92 -0.49 -9.03
CA ASN A 68 15.42 0.70 -8.34
C ASN A 68 15.39 1.90 -9.29
N LYS A 69 16.41 2.04 -10.13
CA LYS A 69 16.43 3.05 -11.20
C LYS A 69 15.27 2.88 -12.18
N LEU A 70 15.00 1.65 -12.62
CA LEU A 70 13.92 1.39 -13.57
C LEU A 70 12.54 1.76 -13.00
N TYR A 71 12.28 1.48 -11.72
CA TYR A 71 11.06 1.92 -11.03
C TYR A 71 10.97 3.44 -10.93
N THR A 72 12.03 4.09 -10.45
CA THR A 72 12.04 5.54 -10.22
C THR A 72 11.96 6.35 -11.52
N ASP A 73 12.60 5.90 -12.60
CA ASP A 73 12.48 6.50 -13.95
C ASP A 73 11.02 6.47 -14.47
N ASN A 74 10.18 5.57 -13.94
CA ASN A 74 8.76 5.42 -14.27
C ASN A 74 7.82 5.97 -13.20
N GLN A 75 8.32 6.88 -12.34
CA GLN A 75 7.56 7.50 -11.26
C GLN A 75 6.92 6.48 -10.32
N VAL A 76 7.63 5.38 -10.04
CA VAL A 76 7.27 4.38 -9.03
C VAL A 76 8.24 4.52 -7.88
N GLY A 77 7.73 4.83 -6.69
CA GLY A 77 8.54 4.88 -5.47
C GLY A 77 9.00 3.48 -5.07
N VAL A 78 10.18 3.39 -4.46
CA VAL A 78 10.78 2.12 -4.06
C VAL A 78 10.92 2.08 -2.54
N LEU A 79 10.32 1.05 -1.93
CA LEU A 79 10.19 0.84 -0.50
C LEU A 79 11.00 -0.38 -0.05
N THR A 80 11.69 -0.28 1.09
CA THR A 80 12.26 -1.45 1.78
C THR A 80 11.19 -2.18 2.58
N GLY A 81 11.26 -3.51 2.72
CA GLY A 81 10.47 -4.21 3.75
C GLY A 81 10.87 -3.79 5.16
N GLY A 82 9.95 -3.73 6.11
CA GLY A 82 10.19 -3.25 7.47
C GLY A 82 11.28 -4.01 8.23
N ILE A 83 11.41 -5.32 7.96
CA ILE A 83 12.50 -6.15 8.50
C ILE A 83 13.91 -5.64 8.14
N TYR A 84 14.06 -4.88 7.04
CA TYR A 84 15.34 -4.22 6.71
C TYR A 84 15.70 -3.16 7.76
N GLY A 85 14.72 -2.33 8.16
CA GLY A 85 14.89 -1.36 9.23
C GLY A 85 15.14 -2.05 10.57
N GLU A 86 14.30 -3.01 10.96
CA GLU A 86 14.42 -3.72 12.23
C GLU A 86 15.76 -4.43 12.40
N MET A 87 16.23 -5.17 11.37
CA MET A 87 17.53 -5.83 11.42
C MET A 87 18.70 -4.85 11.47
N SER A 88 18.58 -3.71 10.77
CA SER A 88 19.62 -2.69 10.76
C SER A 88 19.71 -2.00 12.12
N PHE A 89 18.59 -1.72 12.75
CA PHE A 89 18.52 -1.18 14.12
C PHE A 89 19.13 -2.15 15.14
N LEU A 90 18.66 -3.40 15.17
CA LEU A 90 19.14 -4.43 16.11
C LEU A 90 20.65 -4.70 16.00
N GLN A 91 21.24 -4.46 14.84
CA GLN A 91 22.67 -4.62 14.60
C GLN A 91 23.50 -3.34 14.82
N GLY A 92 22.88 -2.23 15.24
CA GLY A 92 23.56 -0.94 15.38
C GLY A 92 24.07 -0.38 14.04
N LYS A 93 23.35 -0.64 12.95
CA LYS A 93 23.73 -0.30 11.57
C LYS A 93 22.71 0.59 10.86
N TRP A 94 21.79 1.21 11.59
CA TRP A 94 20.74 2.05 11.03
C TRP A 94 21.30 3.14 10.08
N ASP A 95 22.24 3.97 10.54
CA ASP A 95 22.83 5.03 9.71
C ASP A 95 23.48 4.50 8.42
N THR A 96 24.15 3.35 8.52
CA THR A 96 24.76 2.69 7.36
C THR A 96 23.70 2.17 6.39
N ALA A 97 22.62 1.61 6.91
CA ALA A 97 21.52 1.09 6.13
C ALA A 97 20.75 2.22 5.42
N LEU A 98 20.42 3.30 6.13
CA LEU A 98 19.77 4.48 5.56
C LEU A 98 20.61 5.07 4.44
N LYS A 99 21.91 5.28 4.68
CA LYS A 99 22.83 5.76 3.65
C LYS A 99 22.87 4.84 2.43
N TYR A 100 23.00 3.53 2.65
CA TYR A 100 23.02 2.54 1.56
C TYR A 100 21.71 2.54 0.76
N ALA A 101 20.56 2.63 1.44
CA ALA A 101 19.26 2.71 0.80
C ALA A 101 19.17 3.93 -0.14
N ILE A 102 19.57 5.12 0.34
CA ILE A 102 19.64 6.36 -0.45
C ILE A 102 20.55 6.16 -1.66
N ASP A 103 21.77 5.66 -1.45
CA ASP A 103 22.76 5.46 -2.51
C ASP A 103 22.28 4.45 -3.58
N CYS A 104 21.40 3.51 -3.19
CA CYS A 104 20.80 2.53 -4.10
C CYS A 104 19.51 3.00 -4.80
N GLY A 105 19.06 4.23 -4.56
CA GLY A 105 17.84 4.78 -5.18
C GLY A 105 16.54 4.33 -4.51
N ILE A 106 16.58 3.93 -3.23
CA ILE A 106 15.37 3.79 -2.42
C ILE A 106 14.78 5.18 -2.16
N THR A 107 13.47 5.31 -2.31
CA THR A 107 12.76 6.59 -2.11
C THR A 107 11.82 6.56 -0.91
N GLY A 108 11.55 5.39 -0.34
CA GLY A 108 10.77 5.22 0.88
C GLY A 108 11.30 4.08 1.75
N MET A 109 11.11 4.18 3.05
CA MET A 109 11.46 3.12 4.00
C MET A 109 10.29 2.84 4.95
N GLU A 110 10.11 1.56 5.25
CA GLU A 110 9.11 1.05 6.19
C GLU A 110 9.77 0.91 7.57
N ILE A 111 9.17 1.54 8.58
CA ILE A 111 9.46 1.29 9.99
C ILE A 111 8.34 0.40 10.52
N SER A 112 8.71 -0.74 11.09
CA SER A 112 7.79 -1.72 11.70
C SER A 112 8.33 -2.20 13.04
N GLU A 113 7.44 -2.72 13.87
CA GLU A 113 7.74 -3.29 15.20
C GLU A 113 7.32 -4.77 15.28
N ASN A 114 7.59 -5.54 14.21
CA ASN A 114 7.17 -6.94 14.13
C ASN A 114 8.05 -7.89 14.94
N TYR A 115 9.36 -7.63 15.00
CA TYR A 115 10.37 -8.48 15.64
C TYR A 115 11.28 -7.72 16.62
N THR A 116 11.12 -6.40 16.71
CA THR A 116 11.78 -5.54 17.70
C THR A 116 10.77 -4.55 18.28
N VAL A 117 11.08 -4.01 19.45
CA VAL A 117 10.32 -2.95 20.10
C VAL A 117 11.26 -1.75 20.24
N TYR A 118 10.81 -0.58 19.81
CA TYR A 118 11.53 0.66 20.03
C TYR A 118 11.00 1.35 21.29
N SER A 119 11.88 2.02 22.03
CA SER A 119 11.42 3.10 22.91
C SER A 119 10.82 4.23 22.07
N GLU A 120 10.00 5.08 22.70
CA GLU A 120 9.41 6.22 22.00
C GLU A 120 10.48 7.13 21.39
N GLU A 121 11.58 7.37 22.10
CA GLU A 121 12.71 8.19 21.63
C GLU A 121 13.39 7.56 20.41
N GLU A 122 13.65 6.25 20.43
CA GLU A 122 14.24 5.54 19.29
C GLU A 122 13.31 5.59 18.07
N LYS A 123 12.02 5.31 18.26
CA LYS A 123 11.02 5.36 17.19
C LYS A 123 10.94 6.75 16.54
N MET A 124 10.92 7.81 17.34
CA MET A 124 10.95 9.18 16.83
C MET A 124 12.24 9.48 16.08
N GLY A 125 13.38 9.04 16.62
CA GLY A 125 14.68 9.15 15.94
C GLY A 125 14.66 8.51 14.55
N LEU A 126 14.17 7.29 14.42
CA LEU A 126 14.06 6.60 13.13
C LEU A 126 13.17 7.38 12.13
N ILE A 127 12.01 7.88 12.59
CA ILE A 127 11.08 8.66 11.75
C ILE A 127 11.74 9.98 11.32
N HIS A 128 12.41 10.68 12.24
CA HIS A 128 13.09 11.94 11.96
C HIS A 128 14.26 11.75 11.01
N ASP A 129 15.02 10.66 11.14
CA ASP A 129 16.12 10.33 10.22
C ASP A 129 15.61 10.16 8.78
N LEU A 130 14.49 9.44 8.59
CA LEU A 130 13.90 9.29 7.25
C LEU A 130 13.44 10.64 6.70
N ARG A 131 12.71 11.42 7.51
CA ARG A 131 12.23 12.77 7.14
C ARG A 131 13.37 13.70 6.74
N ASP A 132 14.40 13.78 7.57
CA ASP A 132 15.51 14.72 7.42
C ASP A 132 16.41 14.37 6.22
N ASN A 133 16.38 13.11 5.76
CA ASN A 133 17.05 12.65 4.55
C ASN A 133 16.12 12.63 3.31
N GLY A 134 14.88 13.13 3.41
CA GLY A 134 13.94 13.18 2.30
C GLY A 134 13.45 11.79 1.84
N ILE A 135 13.54 10.78 2.70
CA ILE A 135 13.02 9.44 2.47
C ILE A 135 11.58 9.38 2.94
N HIS A 136 10.69 8.89 2.07
CA HIS A 136 9.28 8.77 2.39
C HIS A 136 9.07 7.70 3.47
N CYS A 137 8.61 8.13 4.64
CA CYS A 137 8.42 7.27 5.80
C CYS A 137 7.07 6.57 5.73
N PHE A 138 7.11 5.24 5.60
CA PHE A 138 5.98 4.37 5.89
C PHE A 138 6.13 3.83 7.31
N PHE A 139 5.07 3.86 8.10
CA PHE A 139 5.04 3.18 9.40
C PHE A 139 3.99 2.08 9.37
N GLU A 140 4.38 0.84 9.67
CA GLU A 140 3.46 -0.28 9.79
C GLU A 140 2.86 -0.31 11.20
N TRP A 141 1.56 -0.01 11.28
CA TRP A 141 0.81 0.08 12.51
C TRP A 141 -0.18 -1.08 12.62
N GLY A 142 -0.26 -1.66 13.81
CA GLY A 142 -1.22 -2.70 14.13
C GLY A 142 -0.56 -3.94 14.73
N VAL A 143 -1.40 -4.88 15.14
CA VAL A 143 -0.95 -6.15 15.72
C VAL A 143 -1.00 -7.22 14.65
N LYS A 144 0.11 -7.95 14.44
CA LYS A 144 0.18 -9.06 13.46
C LYS A 144 -0.87 -10.16 13.68
N LYS A 145 -1.25 -10.40 14.92
CA LYS A 145 -2.23 -11.42 15.33
C LYS A 145 -3.13 -10.85 16.43
N PRO A 146 -4.07 -9.96 16.10
CA PRO A 146 -4.94 -9.37 17.09
C PRO A 146 -5.92 -10.43 17.61
N THR A 147 -6.24 -10.36 18.90
CA THR A 147 -7.24 -11.25 19.54
C THR A 147 -8.58 -10.57 19.76
N LYS A 148 -8.65 -9.26 19.48
CA LYS A 148 -9.84 -8.41 19.53
C LYS A 148 -9.70 -7.30 18.49
N PRO A 149 -10.80 -6.71 18.02
CA PRO A 149 -10.75 -5.53 17.16
C PRO A 149 -10.03 -4.35 17.83
N LEU A 150 -9.43 -3.48 17.01
CA LEU A 150 -8.88 -2.21 17.47
C LEU A 150 -9.96 -1.30 18.05
N ASP A 151 -9.52 -0.32 18.84
CA ASP A 151 -10.33 0.82 19.26
C ASP A 151 -10.05 2.00 18.31
N PRO A 152 -11.04 2.47 17.53
CA PRO A 152 -10.82 3.53 16.55
C PRO A 152 -10.32 4.85 17.14
N GLU A 153 -10.73 5.22 18.37
CA GLU A 153 -10.31 6.47 19.00
C GLU A 153 -8.83 6.41 19.36
N VAL A 154 -8.41 5.29 19.96
CA VAL A 154 -7.01 5.04 20.31
C VAL A 154 -6.15 4.97 19.05
N ALA A 155 -6.55 4.17 18.07
CA ALA A 155 -5.84 4.01 16.81
C ALA A 155 -5.68 5.35 16.06
N THR A 156 -6.74 6.15 16.00
CA THR A 156 -6.71 7.47 15.37
C THR A 156 -5.72 8.40 16.06
N LYS A 157 -5.72 8.43 17.39
CA LYS A 157 -4.80 9.27 18.17
C LYS A 157 -3.35 8.87 17.91
N ASP A 158 -3.05 7.57 17.96
CA ASP A 158 -1.69 7.05 17.78
C ASP A 158 -1.18 7.35 16.36
N ILE A 159 -2.00 7.06 15.35
CA ILE A 159 -1.66 7.29 13.94
C ILE A 159 -1.45 8.79 13.66
N LYS A 160 -2.31 9.67 14.19
CA LYS A 160 -2.11 11.12 14.05
C LYS A 160 -0.84 11.60 14.73
N GLY A 161 -0.45 11.00 15.85
CA GLY A 161 0.83 11.25 16.50
C GLY A 161 1.99 10.95 15.55
N LEU A 162 2.00 9.75 14.97
CA LEU A 162 3.02 9.33 13.99
C LEU A 162 3.08 10.28 12.78
N ILE A 163 1.93 10.65 12.21
CA ILE A 163 1.85 11.58 11.09
C ILE A 163 2.42 12.95 11.47
N SER A 164 2.13 13.45 12.68
CA SER A 164 2.64 14.74 13.14
C SER A 164 4.16 14.79 13.29
N GLU A 165 4.80 13.63 13.44
CA GLU A 165 6.26 13.50 13.60
C GLU A 165 6.99 13.35 12.27
N GLY A 166 6.26 13.09 11.18
CA GLY A 166 6.79 13.03 9.81
C GLY A 166 6.50 11.74 9.06
N VAL A 167 5.71 10.81 9.62
CA VAL A 167 5.24 9.64 8.86
C VAL A 167 4.36 10.10 7.71
N ASN A 168 4.72 9.72 6.48
CA ASN A 168 3.97 10.12 5.30
C ASN A 168 2.72 9.27 5.11
N HIS A 169 2.82 7.96 5.32
CA HIS A 169 1.70 7.03 5.27
C HIS A 169 1.82 5.97 6.36
N VAL A 170 0.69 5.61 6.95
CA VAL A 170 0.60 4.46 7.85
C VAL A 170 0.07 3.26 7.07
N ILE A 171 0.79 2.14 7.14
CA ILE A 171 0.31 0.85 6.67
C ILE A 171 -0.46 0.22 7.82
N VAL A 172 -1.74 -0.11 7.63
CA VAL A 172 -2.50 -0.89 8.62
C VAL A 172 -2.21 -2.37 8.35
N GLU A 173 -1.56 -3.03 9.32
CA GLU A 173 -1.09 -4.43 9.26
C GLU A 173 -2.21 -5.38 8.84
N GLU A 174 -1.85 -6.38 8.02
CA GLU A 174 -2.73 -7.46 7.55
C GLU A 174 -3.62 -8.05 8.66
N GLY A 175 -3.06 -8.30 9.86
CA GLY A 175 -3.79 -8.86 10.99
C GLY A 175 -4.97 -7.99 11.46
N GLU A 176 -4.83 -6.67 11.44
CA GLU A 176 -5.92 -5.74 11.76
C GLU A 176 -6.98 -5.77 10.66
N ILE A 177 -6.58 -5.78 9.39
CA ILE A 177 -7.51 -5.89 8.25
C ILE A 177 -8.31 -7.18 8.32
N ASP A 178 -7.67 -8.30 8.63
CA ASP A 178 -8.34 -9.59 8.80
C ASP A 178 -9.35 -9.57 9.95
N MET A 179 -9.04 -8.94 11.08
CA MET A 179 -9.96 -8.80 12.20
C MET A 179 -11.17 -7.92 11.86
N LEU A 180 -10.93 -6.83 11.12
CA LEU A 180 -11.94 -5.82 10.82
C LEU A 180 -12.84 -6.20 9.65
N LEU A 181 -12.30 -6.83 8.61
CA LEU A 181 -13.05 -7.18 7.40
C LEU A 181 -13.31 -8.68 7.26
N GLY A 182 -12.52 -9.53 7.90
CA GLY A 182 -12.51 -10.96 7.62
C GLY A 182 -11.89 -11.27 6.25
N VAL A 183 -11.58 -12.54 6.02
CA VAL A 183 -11.05 -13.02 4.72
C VAL A 183 -12.06 -12.82 3.58
N ASP A 184 -13.36 -12.81 3.90
CA ASP A 184 -14.47 -12.68 2.95
C ASP A 184 -15.01 -11.24 2.81
N GLY A 185 -14.49 -10.28 3.59
CA GLY A 185 -14.95 -8.89 3.58
C GLY A 185 -16.34 -8.69 4.21
N GLN A 186 -16.81 -9.62 5.05
CA GLN A 186 -18.16 -9.60 5.66
C GLN A 186 -18.16 -9.53 7.20
N SER A 187 -17.02 -9.22 7.82
CA SER A 187 -16.93 -9.08 9.27
C SER A 187 -17.87 -7.99 9.82
N GLU A 188 -18.51 -8.28 10.96
CA GLU A 188 -19.34 -7.32 11.69
C GLU A 188 -18.54 -6.11 12.20
N ASN A 189 -17.21 -6.24 12.29
CA ASN A 189 -16.30 -5.19 12.76
C ASN A 189 -15.94 -4.16 11.67
N ALA A 190 -16.45 -4.29 10.45
CA ALA A 190 -16.07 -3.42 9.33
C ALA A 190 -16.35 -1.93 9.60
N HIS A 191 -17.34 -1.63 10.46
CA HIS A 191 -17.66 -0.27 10.88
C HIS A 191 -16.49 0.42 11.62
N LEU A 192 -15.68 -0.32 12.37
CA LEU A 192 -14.51 0.23 13.08
C LEU A 192 -13.42 0.71 12.10
N LEU A 193 -13.31 0.06 10.94
CA LEU A 193 -12.41 0.52 9.88
C LEU A 193 -12.90 1.84 9.26
N VAL A 194 -14.23 2.01 9.12
CA VAL A 194 -14.83 3.26 8.66
C VAL A 194 -14.53 4.38 9.65
N GLU A 195 -14.73 4.15 10.95
CA GLU A 195 -14.42 5.12 12.01
C GLU A 195 -12.94 5.52 12.01
N LEU A 196 -12.02 4.56 11.82
CA LEU A 196 -10.59 4.84 11.70
C LEU A 196 -10.27 5.72 10.48
N ILE A 197 -10.87 5.41 9.32
CA ILE A 197 -10.69 6.19 8.09
C ILE A 197 -11.18 7.62 8.25
N GLU A 198 -12.38 7.81 8.82
CA GLU A 198 -12.93 9.13 9.11
C GLU A 198 -12.09 9.90 10.13
N GLY A 199 -11.55 9.18 11.12
CA GLY A 199 -10.69 9.74 12.15
C GLY A 199 -9.37 10.27 11.58
N VAL A 200 -8.68 9.49 10.75
CA VAL A 200 -7.32 9.77 10.29
C VAL A 200 -7.28 10.56 8.96
N GLY A 201 -8.16 10.24 8.01
CA GLY A 201 -8.06 10.65 6.61
C GLY A 201 -7.51 9.52 5.75
N ILE A 202 -8.25 9.14 4.70
CA ILE A 202 -7.95 7.97 3.85
C ILE A 202 -6.63 8.12 3.09
N GLU A 203 -6.25 9.34 2.74
CA GLU A 203 -5.02 9.67 2.04
C GLU A 203 -3.77 9.29 2.85
N HIS A 204 -3.87 9.23 4.17
CA HIS A 204 -2.76 8.92 5.06
C HIS A 204 -2.61 7.42 5.37
N ILE A 205 -3.60 6.60 5.05
CA ILE A 205 -3.62 5.18 5.39
C ILE A 205 -3.47 4.34 4.12
N MET A 206 -2.60 3.33 4.17
CA MET A 206 -2.50 2.25 3.20
C MET A 206 -2.95 0.95 3.84
N PHE A 207 -3.91 0.26 3.22
CA PHE A 207 -4.44 -0.99 3.76
C PHE A 207 -3.70 -2.21 3.18
N GLU A 208 -3.12 -3.03 4.06
CA GLU A 208 -2.48 -4.30 3.70
C GLU A 208 -3.52 -5.41 3.47
N ALA A 209 -4.48 -5.16 2.57
CA ALA A 209 -5.53 -6.09 2.21
C ALA A 209 -5.02 -7.15 1.22
N ILE A 210 -4.67 -8.34 1.72
CA ILE A 210 -4.16 -9.43 0.88
C ILE A 210 -5.25 -10.22 0.16
N HIS A 211 -6.48 -10.20 0.67
CA HIS A 211 -7.59 -10.96 0.09
C HIS A 211 -8.40 -10.12 -0.89
N SER A 212 -8.69 -10.68 -2.07
CA SER A 212 -9.47 -10.00 -3.11
C SER A 212 -10.85 -9.52 -2.63
N LYS A 213 -11.45 -10.17 -1.64
CA LYS A 213 -12.72 -9.76 -1.04
C LYS A 213 -12.58 -8.55 -0.12
N GLN A 214 -11.48 -8.44 0.64
CA GLN A 214 -11.15 -7.23 1.41
C GLN A 214 -10.89 -6.06 0.47
N GLN A 215 -10.10 -6.28 -0.58
CA GLN A 215 -9.85 -5.28 -1.62
C GLN A 215 -11.17 -4.85 -2.28
N ALA A 216 -12.05 -5.78 -2.63
CA ALA A 216 -13.37 -5.45 -3.17
C ALA A 216 -14.23 -4.64 -2.21
N TRP A 217 -14.19 -4.93 -0.90
CA TRP A 217 -14.89 -4.14 0.11
C TRP A 217 -14.36 -2.71 0.14
N LEU A 218 -13.04 -2.53 0.22
CA LEU A 218 -12.40 -1.20 0.20
C LEU A 218 -12.76 -0.42 -1.07
N LEU A 219 -12.70 -1.06 -2.23
CA LEU A 219 -13.00 -0.44 -3.52
C LEU A 219 -14.49 -0.10 -3.68
N LYS A 220 -15.40 -0.91 -3.14
CA LYS A 220 -16.84 -0.58 -3.17
C LYS A 220 -17.20 0.62 -2.29
N ASN A 221 -16.51 0.78 -1.15
CA ASN A 221 -16.80 1.85 -0.21
C ASN A 221 -16.07 3.16 -0.55
N TYR A 222 -14.85 3.08 -1.11
CA TYR A 222 -13.98 4.23 -1.28
C TYR A 222 -13.43 4.40 -2.72
N GLY A 223 -13.67 3.46 -3.62
CA GLY A 223 -13.39 3.60 -5.05
C GLY A 223 -11.95 3.99 -5.38
N THR A 224 -11.81 5.07 -6.14
CA THR A 224 -10.52 5.54 -6.68
C THR A 224 -9.62 6.21 -5.65
N THR A 225 -10.09 6.47 -4.42
CA THR A 225 -9.33 7.22 -3.40
C THR A 225 -8.64 6.34 -2.35
N VAL A 226 -8.98 5.05 -2.24
CA VAL A 226 -8.38 4.16 -1.23
C VAL A 226 -6.97 3.70 -1.60
N ASN A 227 -6.04 3.80 -0.66
CA ASN A 227 -4.69 3.27 -0.84
C ASN A 227 -4.67 1.77 -0.45
N ILE A 228 -4.19 0.90 -1.33
CA ILE A 228 -4.12 -0.55 -1.10
C ILE A 228 -2.69 -1.02 -1.37
N GLY A 229 -2.08 -1.70 -0.40
CA GLY A 229 -0.70 -2.13 -0.46
C GLY A 229 -0.06 -2.28 0.91
N PRO A 230 1.27 -2.48 0.99
CA PRO A 230 2.21 -2.65 -0.12
C PRO A 230 2.35 -4.12 -0.59
N ASN A 231 1.32 -4.95 -0.39
CA ASN A 231 1.35 -6.39 -0.70
C ASN A 231 0.62 -6.82 -1.98
N VAL A 232 0.14 -5.89 -2.81
CA VAL A 232 -0.49 -6.23 -4.09
C VAL A 232 0.51 -6.98 -4.97
N LEU A 233 0.10 -8.10 -5.56
CA LEU A 233 1.00 -8.86 -6.44
C LEU A 233 1.15 -8.14 -7.79
N THR A 234 2.33 -8.26 -8.40
CA THR A 234 2.66 -7.62 -9.68
C THR A 234 1.66 -7.95 -10.80
N HIS A 235 1.15 -9.18 -10.85
CA HIS A 235 0.17 -9.62 -11.84
C HIS A 235 -1.29 -9.29 -11.47
N GLU A 236 -1.55 -8.77 -10.27
CA GLU A 236 -2.89 -8.38 -9.81
C GLU A 236 -3.18 -6.89 -9.99
N VAL A 237 -2.20 -6.07 -10.36
CA VAL A 237 -2.38 -4.60 -10.46
C VAL A 237 -3.49 -4.21 -11.44
N LEU A 238 -3.56 -4.82 -12.63
CA LEU A 238 -4.63 -4.53 -13.58
C LEU A 238 -5.99 -5.07 -13.12
N TRP A 239 -6.00 -6.19 -12.39
CA TRP A 239 -7.22 -6.67 -11.74
C TRP A 239 -7.69 -5.63 -10.72
N LEU A 240 -6.81 -5.14 -9.85
CA LEU A 240 -7.13 -4.12 -8.85
C LEU A 240 -7.64 -2.84 -9.52
N GLU A 241 -6.95 -2.36 -10.55
CA GLU A 241 -7.33 -1.15 -11.28
C GLU A 241 -8.70 -1.25 -11.94
N SER A 242 -8.99 -2.38 -12.60
CA SER A 242 -10.31 -2.60 -13.21
C SER A 242 -11.44 -2.57 -12.17
N ASN A 243 -11.21 -3.17 -11.00
CA ASN A 243 -12.17 -3.13 -9.90
C ASN A 243 -12.25 -1.73 -9.27
N ARG A 244 -11.13 -1.01 -9.16
CA ARG A 244 -11.08 0.34 -8.63
C ARG A 244 -11.92 1.32 -9.44
N ARG A 245 -11.94 1.14 -10.76
CA ARG A 245 -12.75 1.93 -11.70
C ARG A 245 -14.18 1.41 -11.85
N GLY A 246 -14.61 0.45 -11.03
CA GLY A 246 -15.96 -0.11 -11.08
C GLY A 246 -16.24 -1.00 -12.30
N MET A 247 -15.20 -1.42 -13.03
CA MET A 247 -15.30 -2.23 -14.26
C MET A 247 -14.99 -3.71 -14.03
N GLY A 248 -14.72 -4.12 -12.80
CA GLY A 248 -14.33 -5.48 -12.45
C GLY A 248 -15.47 -6.27 -11.81
N ARG A 249 -15.49 -7.59 -12.05
CA ARG A 249 -16.45 -8.50 -11.40
C ARG A 249 -16.27 -8.58 -9.88
N GLY A 250 -15.07 -8.35 -9.36
CA GLY A 250 -14.80 -8.37 -7.92
C GLY A 250 -15.65 -7.36 -7.16
N VAL A 251 -15.94 -6.22 -7.79
CA VAL A 251 -16.79 -5.15 -7.26
C VAL A 251 -18.20 -5.13 -7.86
N ASP A 252 -18.60 -6.20 -8.56
CA ASP A 252 -19.89 -6.34 -9.23
C ASP A 252 -20.21 -5.20 -10.23
N TYR A 253 -19.18 -4.74 -10.95
CA TYR A 253 -19.30 -3.74 -11.99
C TYR A 253 -20.09 -2.48 -11.58
N PHE A 254 -19.92 -1.97 -10.34
CA PHE A 254 -20.69 -0.81 -9.86
C PHE A 254 -20.53 0.45 -10.73
N GLY A 255 -19.49 0.54 -11.57
CA GLY A 255 -19.34 1.63 -12.54
C GLY A 255 -20.44 1.64 -13.61
N LEU A 256 -21.16 0.53 -13.79
CA LEU A 256 -22.32 0.45 -14.68
C LEU A 256 -23.58 1.11 -14.10
N ASP A 257 -23.60 1.48 -12.82
CA ASP A 257 -24.80 1.97 -12.13
C ASP A 257 -25.35 3.27 -12.69
N GLU A 258 -24.48 4.08 -13.30
CA GLU A 258 -24.88 5.28 -14.02
C GLU A 258 -25.74 4.97 -15.26
N TRP A 259 -25.51 3.81 -15.87
CA TRP A 259 -26.12 3.39 -17.14
C TRP A 259 -27.23 2.36 -16.97
N LEU A 260 -27.28 1.67 -15.83
CA LEU A 260 -28.32 0.70 -15.51
C LEU A 260 -29.56 1.42 -14.97
N GLU A 261 -30.69 1.30 -15.66
CA GLU A 261 -31.99 1.69 -15.09
C GLU A 261 -32.22 0.90 -13.79
N LYS A 262 -32.78 1.53 -12.74
CA LYS A 262 -33.02 0.91 -11.41
C LYS A 262 -33.74 -0.45 -11.43
N THR A 263 -34.39 -0.81 -12.53
CA THR A 263 -35.11 -2.07 -12.76
C THR A 263 -34.26 -3.20 -13.38
N GLN A 264 -33.07 -2.92 -13.92
CA GLN A 264 -32.26 -3.89 -14.67
C GLN A 264 -31.26 -4.70 -13.83
N ARG A 265 -30.91 -4.24 -12.62
CA ARG A 265 -30.05 -5.02 -11.68
C ARG A 265 -30.69 -6.32 -11.17
N ARG A 266 -32.02 -6.48 -11.31
CA ARG A 266 -32.80 -7.59 -10.72
C ARG A 266 -32.62 -8.98 -11.37
N ARG A 267 -31.66 -9.19 -12.26
CA ARG A 267 -31.36 -10.54 -12.79
C ARG A 267 -30.18 -11.24 -12.12
N ALA A 268 -29.46 -10.59 -11.21
CA ALA A 268 -28.30 -11.18 -10.53
C ALA A 268 -28.63 -11.74 -9.12
N ASP A 269 -29.73 -11.31 -8.50
CA ASP A 269 -30.17 -11.76 -7.16
C ASP A 269 -31.29 -12.82 -7.20
N ALA A 270 -31.43 -13.56 -8.32
CA ALA A 270 -32.42 -14.63 -8.50
C ALA A 270 -31.76 -16.00 -8.68
#